data_AF-A0A1A9G254-F1
#
_entry.id   AF-A0A1A9G254-F1
#
_cell.length_a   1.000
_cell.length_b   1.000
_cell.length_c   1.000
_cell.angle_alpha   90.00
_cell.angle_beta   90.00
_cell.angle_gamma   90.00
#
_symmetry.space_group_name_H-M   'P 1'
#
loop_
_entity.id
_entity.type
_entity.pdbx_description
1 polymer ?
#
loop_
_entity_poly.entity_id
_entity_poly.type
_entity_poly.pdbx_seq_one_letter_code
_entity_poly.pdbx_strand_id
1 'polypeptide(L)'
;MSPVKPSYSTSKRHLLYSSVLAWSVILICAIGAVMGRPEAVAFGTIAVPSMVALIAAMLGIHRISGSMDFRASNPPRDQPSGEEL
;
A
#
# COMPACT_ATOMS: atom_id res chain seq x y z
N MET A 1 3.30 -13.16 -33.78
CA MET A 1 4.06 -12.50 -32.69
C MET A 1 3.11 -12.35 -31.52
N SER A 2 3.19 -13.23 -30.53
CA SER A 2 2.29 -13.20 -29.37
C SER A 2 2.63 -11.97 -28.51
N PRO A 3 1.65 -11.17 -28.07
CA PRO A 3 1.92 -10.01 -27.24
C PRO A 3 2.58 -10.47 -25.92
N VAL A 4 3.76 -9.96 -25.63
CA VAL A 4 4.44 -10.18 -24.34
C VAL A 4 3.51 -9.65 -23.25
N LYS A 5 2.98 -10.55 -22.42
CA LYS A 5 2.10 -10.16 -21.32
C LYS A 5 2.93 -9.35 -20.33
N PRO A 6 2.59 -8.07 -20.06
CA PRO A 6 3.37 -7.27 -19.13
C PRO A 6 3.24 -7.87 -17.73
N SER A 7 4.37 -8.37 -17.19
CA SER A 7 4.46 -8.89 -15.82
C SER A 7 4.62 -7.72 -14.87
N TYR A 8 3.50 -7.07 -14.51
CA TYR A 8 3.47 -6.09 -13.44
C TYR A 8 3.48 -6.80 -12.08
N SER A 9 4.66 -7.30 -11.72
CA SER A 9 4.94 -7.73 -10.35
C SER A 9 5.49 -6.53 -9.58
N THR A 10 4.62 -5.63 -9.11
CA THR A 10 5.00 -4.78 -7.97
C THR A 10 5.28 -5.73 -6.81
N SER A 11 6.55 -5.93 -6.49
CA SER A 11 6.96 -6.91 -5.49
C SER A 11 6.29 -6.56 -4.16
N LYS A 12 5.49 -7.48 -3.62
CA LYS A 12 4.84 -7.35 -2.31
C LYS A 12 5.83 -6.92 -1.21
N ARG A 13 7.12 -7.27 -1.39
CA ARG A 13 8.24 -6.86 -0.53
C ARG A 13 8.50 -5.35 -0.55
N HIS A 14 8.41 -4.70 -1.69
CA HIS A 14 8.64 -3.25 -1.82
C HIS A 14 7.56 -2.45 -1.08
N LEU A 15 6.31 -2.91 -1.14
CA LEU A 15 5.19 -2.30 -0.40
C LEU A 15 5.40 -2.45 1.12
N LEU A 16 5.81 -3.64 1.56
CA LEU A 16 6.14 -3.87 2.97
C LEU A 16 7.29 -2.98 3.43
N TYR A 17 8.39 -2.93 2.68
CA TYR A 17 9.56 -2.12 3.04
C TYR A 17 9.21 -0.63 3.11
N SER A 18 8.46 -0.10 2.14
CA SER A 18 8.02 1.30 2.18
C SER A 18 7.14 1.60 3.40
N SER A 19 6.24 0.70 3.77
CA SER A 19 5.39 0.87 4.95
C SER A 19 6.20 0.81 6.26
N VAL A 20 7.10 -0.15 6.40
CA VAL A 20 7.98 -0.27 7.57
C VAL A 20 8.88 0.97 7.70
N LEU A 21 9.45 1.45 6.59
CA LEU A 21 10.33 2.62 6.60
C LEU A 21 9.57 3.89 7.02
N ALA A 22 8.34 4.07 6.54
CA ALA A 22 7.49 5.18 6.94
C ALA A 22 7.19 5.18 8.45
N TRP A 23 6.84 4.01 9.02
CA TRP A 23 6.68 3.86 10.46
C TRP A 23 7.95 4.14 11.24
N SER A 24 9.11 3.65 10.77
CA SER A 24 10.40 3.92 11.41
C SER A 24 10.70 5.42 11.50
N VAL A 25 10.45 6.19 10.43
CA VAL A 25 10.64 7.66 10.44
C VAL A 25 9.75 8.34 11.48
N ILE A 26 8.48 7.94 11.57
CA ILE A 26 7.52 8.46 12.57
C ILE A 26 8.01 8.17 13.99
N LEU A 27 8.44 6.93 14.25
CA LEU A 27 8.94 6.51 15.57
C LEU A 27 10.22 7.24 15.97
N ILE A 28 11.16 7.44 15.04
CA ILE A 28 12.38 8.22 15.30
C ILE A 28 12.04 9.66 15.68
N CYS A 29 11.10 10.30 14.97
CA CYS A 29 10.65 11.64 15.31
C CYS A 29 9.99 11.68 16.69
N ALA A 30 9.14 10.70 17.01
CA ALA A 30 8.47 10.59 18.31
C ALA A 30 9.47 10.40 19.46
N ILE A 31 10.46 9.51 19.30
CA ILE A 31 11.52 9.29 20.29
C ILE A 31 12.32 10.57 20.48
N GLY A 32 12.74 11.23 19.40
CA GLY A 32 13.48 12.50 19.47
C GLY A 32 12.69 13.61 20.18
N ALA A 33 11.39 13.70 19.94
CA ALA A 33 10.49 14.63 20.61
C ALA A 33 10.38 14.33 22.11
N VAL A 34 10.22 13.06 22.50
CA VAL A 34 10.19 12.64 23.92
C VAL A 34 11.52 12.91 24.62
N MET A 35 12.64 12.77 23.91
CA MET A 35 13.98 13.12 24.42
C MET A 35 14.22 14.64 24.49
N GLY A 36 13.22 15.47 24.16
CA GLY A 36 13.30 16.93 24.25
C GLY A 36 14.17 17.57 23.17
N ARG A 37 14.39 16.89 22.04
CA ARG A 37 15.17 17.44 20.91
C ARG A 37 14.28 18.35 20.05
N PRO A 38 14.46 19.68 20.06
CA PRO A 38 13.61 20.60 19.32
C PRO A 38 13.70 20.37 17.80
N GLU A 39 14.83 19.89 17.32
CA GLU A 39 15.05 19.58 15.90
C GLU A 39 14.15 18.43 15.43
N ALA A 40 13.93 17.43 16.29
CA ALA A 40 13.06 16.30 15.99
C ALA A 40 11.58 16.71 15.93
N VAL A 41 11.17 17.63 16.80
CA VAL A 41 9.81 18.21 16.77
C VAL A 41 9.60 19.02 15.50
N ALA A 42 10.57 19.89 15.15
CA ALA A 42 10.50 20.72 13.95
C ALA A 42 10.50 19.89 12.65
N PHE A 43 11.29 18.82 12.59
CA PHE A 43 11.24 17.90 11.44
C PHE A 43 9.93 17.10 11.42
N GLY A 44 9.45 16.70 12.59
CA GLY A 44 8.21 15.94 12.76
C GLY A 44 6.99 16.62 12.16
N THR A 45 6.91 17.96 12.17
CA THR A 45 5.76 18.70 11.59
C THR A 45 5.62 18.51 10.08
N ILE A 46 6.70 18.17 9.38
CA ILE A 46 6.71 17.92 7.93
C ILE A 46 6.71 16.42 7.66
N ALA A 47 7.60 15.69 8.34
CA ALA A 47 7.82 14.27 8.10
C ALA A 47 6.61 13.42 8.47
N VAL A 48 5.98 13.66 9.62
CA VAL A 48 4.88 12.80 10.11
C VAL A 48 3.66 12.86 9.18
N PRO A 49 3.12 14.03 8.78
CA PRO A 49 2.00 14.08 7.82
C PRO A 49 2.33 13.39 6.50
N SER A 50 3.54 13.59 5.99
CA SER A 50 4.00 13.01 4.73
C SER A 50 4.06 11.47 4.80
N MET A 51 4.63 10.92 5.87
CA MET A 51 4.71 9.47 6.07
C MET A 51 3.33 8.83 6.28
N VAL A 52 2.44 9.50 7.00
CA VAL A 52 1.04 9.05 7.16
C VAL A 52 0.31 9.05 5.82
N ALA A 53 0.50 10.06 4.98
CA ALA A 53 -0.10 10.10 3.64
C ALA A 53 0.40 8.94 2.76
N LEU A 54 1.69 8.61 2.82
CA LEU A 54 2.26 7.46 2.11
C LEU A 54 1.68 6.12 2.60
N ILE A 55 1.53 5.95 3.92
CA ILE A 55 0.90 4.76 4.51
C ILE A 55 -0.58 4.67 4.08
N ALA A 56 -1.31 5.78 4.13
CA ALA A 56 -2.72 5.84 3.74
C ALA A 56 -2.91 5.51 2.25
N ALA A 57 -2.05 6.04 1.38
CA ALA A 57 -2.05 5.71 -0.04
C ALA A 57 -1.80 4.21 -0.25
N MET A 58 -0.82 3.63 0.45
CA MET A 58 -0.51 2.19 0.39
C MET A 58 -1.69 1.32 0.84
N LEU A 59 -2.30 1.64 1.99
CA LEU A 59 -3.44 0.91 2.54
C LEU A 59 -4.69 1.07 1.66
N GLY A 60 -4.91 2.26 1.12
CA GLY A 60 -6.00 2.55 0.18
C GLY A 60 -5.89 1.71 -1.07
N ILE A 61 -4.71 1.62 -1.69
CA ILE A 61 -4.47 0.77 -2.86
C ILE A 61 -4.74 -0.69 -2.53
N HIS A 62 -4.30 -1.18 -1.36
CA HIS A 62 -4.56 -2.56 -0.96
C HIS A 62 -6.06 -2.86 -0.77
N ARG A 63 -6.79 -1.96 -0.11
CA ARG A 63 -8.23 -2.10 0.13
C ARG A 63 -9.03 -2.06 -1.17
N ILE A 64 -8.68 -1.16 -2.08
CA ILE A 64 -9.35 -1.02 -3.37
C ILE A 64 -9.03 -2.22 -4.26
N SER A 65 -7.75 -2.58 -4.44
CA SER A 65 -7.37 -3.76 -5.23
C SER A 65 -7.98 -5.05 -4.71
N GLY A 66 -8.02 -5.27 -3.39
CA GLY A 66 -8.64 -6.46 -2.81
C GLY A 66 -10.15 -6.54 -3.08
N SER A 67 -10.86 -5.40 -3.00
CA SER A 67 -12.29 -5.35 -3.33
C SER A 67 -12.57 -5.63 -4.81
N MET A 68 -11.69 -5.17 -5.72
CA MET A 68 -11.80 -5.42 -7.15
C MET A 68 -11.53 -6.88 -7.50
N ASP A 69 -10.52 -7.49 -6.87
CA ASP A 69 -10.17 -8.90 -7.08
C ASP A 69 -11.27 -9.83 -6.57
N PHE A 70 -11.88 -9.50 -5.42
CA PHE A 70 -13.05 -10.24 -4.91
C PHE A 70 -14.25 -10.14 -5.86
N ARG A 71 -14.52 -8.95 -6.43
CA ARG A 71 -15.58 -8.75 -7.43
C ARG A 71 -15.31 -9.52 -8.72
N ALA A 72 -14.05 -9.60 -9.15
CA ALA A 72 -13.67 -10.38 -10.33
C ALA A 72 -13.73 -11.90 -10.09
N SER A 73 -13.44 -12.34 -8.85
CA SER A 73 -13.45 -13.76 -8.46
C SER A 73 -14.86 -14.32 -8.23
N ASN A 74 -15.88 -13.47 -8.15
CA ASN A 74 -17.28 -13.87 -8.00
C ASN A 74 -18.09 -13.42 -9.23
N PRO A 75 -17.89 -14.05 -10.40
CA PRO A 75 -18.70 -13.74 -11.58
C PRO A 75 -20.19 -14.01 -11.30
N PRO A 76 -21.10 -13.30 -12.00
CA PRO A 76 -22.53 -13.52 -11.89
C PRO A 76 -22.88 -15.01 -12.10
N ARG A 77 -23.74 -15.56 -11.22
CA ARG A 77 -24.09 -16.99 -11.14
C ARG A 77 -24.92 -17.48 -12.35
N ASP A 78 -25.22 -16.58 -13.28
CA ASP A 78 -26.00 -16.71 -14.50
C ASP A 78 -25.14 -16.91 -15.76
N GLN A 79 -23.83 -17.13 -15.63
CA GLN A 79 -23.02 -17.58 -16.75
C GLN A 79 -23.42 -19.02 -17.13
N PRO A 80 -24.03 -19.26 -18.30
CA PRO A 80 -24.43 -20.60 -18.70
C PRO A 80 -23.16 -21.45 -18.80
N SER A 81 -23.18 -22.61 -18.14
CA SER A 81 -22.15 -23.63 -18.30
C SER A 81 -21.98 -23.88 -19.78
N GLY A 82 -20.80 -23.54 -20.32
CA GLY A 82 -20.38 -23.91 -21.67
C GLY A 82 -20.11 -25.41 -21.78
N GLU A 83 -21.07 -26.22 -21.36
CA GLU A 83 -21.25 -27.60 -21.83
C GLU A 83 -22.34 -27.51 -22.90
N GLU A 84 -21.91 -27.43 -24.16
CA GLU A 84 -22.56 -27.89 -25.39
C GLU A 84 -21.90 -27.10 -26.53
N LEU A 85 -20.81 -27.66 -27.07
CA LEU A 85 -20.37 -27.73 -28.48
C LEU A 85 -18.88 -28.12 -28.56
#